data_AF-A0A2H6EEK9-F1
#
_entry.id   AF-A0A2H6EEK9-F1
#
_cell.length_a   1.000
_cell.length_b   1.000
_cell.length_c   1.000
_cell.angle_alpha   90.00
_cell.angle_beta   90.00
_cell.angle_gamma   90.00
#
_symmetry.space_group_name_H-M   'P 1'
#
loop_
_entity.id
_entity.type
_entity.pdbx_description
1 polymer ?
#
loop_
_entity_poly.entity_id
_entity_poly.type
_entity_poly.pdbx_seq_one_letter_code
_entity_poly.pdbx_strand_id
1 'polypeptide(L)'
;MKQAIILLIGTALILITGIIIYSCSCSSCSKQEEAIVPVDVLKKANAYVASITGEEFFKKYITPNFSKMKHNPPYYEMAYTLYMPEKPYVNSTIKFFVDSAGNVMKNLDITGIPRCKNRPSGCDWKIDREDAVKIAEQYGLEKGIKDWQVGFIWNPERGIYVWHILSTLKEMKGEFGYRGNGKEMIIDPINGDVLAYNDWYLR
;
A
#
# COMPACT_ATOMS: atom_id res chain seq x y z
N MET A 1 -37.16 59.92 -45.39
CA MET A 1 -37.23 59.29 -46.73
C MET A 1 -35.86 58.73 -47.04
N LYS A 2 -35.77 57.42 -47.31
CA LYS A 2 -34.63 56.69 -47.90
C LYS A 2 -33.36 56.60 -47.03
N GLN A 3 -33.16 55.43 -46.40
CA GLN A 3 -32.38 54.30 -46.95
C GLN A 3 -30.88 54.59 -46.95
N ALA A 4 -30.12 53.84 -46.15
CA ALA A 4 -29.05 52.99 -46.68
C ALA A 4 -28.34 52.30 -45.50
N ILE A 5 -28.77 51.06 -45.27
CA ILE A 5 -27.90 50.00 -44.78
C ILE A 5 -26.79 49.79 -45.85
N ILE A 6 -25.66 49.28 -45.39
CA ILE A 6 -24.58 48.58 -46.13
C ILE A 6 -23.32 49.42 -46.39
N LEU A 7 -22.22 48.99 -45.75
CA LEU A 7 -20.85 48.72 -46.26
C LEU A 7 -19.81 49.11 -45.19
N LEU A 8 -19.27 48.14 -44.45
CA LEU A 8 -18.09 47.31 -44.79
C LEU A 8 -16.78 47.96 -44.30
N ILE A 9 -16.18 47.28 -43.32
CA ILE A 9 -14.73 47.05 -43.16
C ILE A 9 -13.85 48.26 -42.83
N GLY A 10 -13.22 48.20 -41.66
CA GLY A 10 -11.82 48.61 -41.54
C GLY A 10 -11.44 49.19 -40.19
N THR A 11 -10.41 48.59 -39.58
CA THR A 11 -9.59 49.11 -38.47
C THR A 11 -10.24 49.02 -37.08
N ALA A 12 -9.98 47.98 -36.29
CA ALA A 12 -8.74 47.76 -35.51
C ALA A 12 -8.32 49.01 -34.74
N LEU A 13 -8.69 49.11 -33.45
CA LEU A 13 -7.84 49.61 -32.37
C LEU A 13 -8.61 49.62 -31.04
N ILE A 14 -8.03 48.94 -30.04
CA ILE A 14 -7.98 49.34 -28.63
C ILE A 14 -9.30 49.33 -27.84
N LEU A 15 -9.51 48.27 -27.07
CA LEU A 15 -9.72 48.34 -25.61
C LEU A 15 -9.73 46.92 -25.03
N ILE A 16 -8.58 46.26 -25.13
CA ILE A 16 -8.22 45.13 -24.27
C ILE A 16 -7.51 45.75 -23.06
N THR A 17 -8.29 46.16 -22.07
CA THR A 17 -7.84 46.42 -20.70
C THR A 17 -8.50 45.33 -19.87
N GLY A 18 -7.81 44.26 -19.49
CA GLY A 18 -6.67 44.31 -18.58
C GLY A 18 -7.04 43.50 -17.35
N ILE A 19 -7.45 42.23 -17.55
CA ILE A 19 -7.55 41.28 -16.45
C ILE A 19 -6.16 40.69 -16.31
N ILE A 20 -5.42 41.27 -15.38
CA ILE A 20 -4.12 40.79 -14.91
C ILE A 20 -4.38 39.41 -14.32
N ILE A 21 -4.11 38.38 -15.12
CA ILE A 21 -3.94 37.03 -14.64
C ILE A 21 -2.66 37.09 -13.81
N TYR A 22 -2.80 37.27 -12.49
CA TYR A 22 -1.76 36.93 -11.55
C TYR A 22 -1.56 35.41 -11.66
N SER A 23 -0.81 35.00 -12.67
CA SER A 23 -0.12 33.72 -12.67
C SER A 23 0.84 33.79 -11.50
N CYS A 24 0.43 33.26 -10.36
CA CYS A 24 1.36 32.85 -9.33
C CYS A 24 2.37 31.93 -10.02
N SER A 25 3.56 32.45 -10.29
CA SER A 25 4.71 31.65 -10.69
C SER A 25 5.08 30.83 -9.47
N CYS A 26 4.44 29.68 -9.32
CA CYS A 26 4.81 28.67 -8.36
C CYS A 26 6.21 28.16 -8.78
N SER A 27 7.25 28.81 -8.28
CA SER A 27 8.66 28.45 -8.52
C SER A 27 9.01 27.04 -8.01
N SER A 28 8.11 26.42 -7.23
CA SER A 28 8.22 25.06 -6.71
C SER A 28 7.39 24.02 -7.48
N CYS A 29 6.54 24.41 -8.42
CA CYS A 29 5.66 23.48 -9.15
C CYS A 29 6.37 22.70 -10.27
N SER A 30 7.67 22.96 -10.49
CA SER A 30 8.51 22.26 -11.49
C SER A 30 9.47 21.24 -10.90
N LYS A 31 9.42 20.93 -9.59
CA LYS A 31 10.06 19.73 -9.08
C LYS A 31 9.19 18.53 -9.46
N GLN A 32 9.24 18.17 -10.74
CA GLN A 32 8.97 16.81 -11.16
C GLN A 32 9.86 15.95 -10.27
N GLU A 33 9.28 15.16 -9.36
CA GLU A 33 10.02 14.11 -8.68
C GLU A 33 10.61 13.25 -9.80
N GLU A 34 11.88 13.45 -10.11
CA GLU A 34 12.58 12.58 -11.05
C GLU A 34 12.42 11.17 -10.51
N ALA A 35 11.83 10.28 -11.32
CA ALA A 35 11.63 8.91 -10.91
C ALA A 35 13.00 8.33 -10.56
N ILE A 36 13.20 8.05 -9.26
CA ILE A 36 14.46 7.53 -8.71
C ILE A 36 14.86 6.22 -9.41
N VAL A 37 13.89 5.51 -9.99
CA VAL A 37 14.05 4.24 -10.69
C VAL A 37 13.89 4.43 -12.21
N PRO A 38 14.85 3.99 -13.04
CA PRO A 38 14.73 4.01 -14.50
C PRO A 38 13.49 3.27 -15.01
N VAL A 39 12.89 3.77 -16.10
CA VAL A 39 11.63 3.21 -16.66
C VAL A 39 11.74 1.72 -17.00
N ASP A 40 12.87 1.27 -17.55
CA ASP A 40 13.07 -0.14 -17.91
C ASP A 40 13.19 -1.04 -16.67
N VAL A 41 13.82 -0.53 -15.59
CA VAL A 41 13.91 -1.22 -14.29
C VAL A 41 12.51 -1.32 -13.68
N LEU A 42 11.74 -0.23 -13.68
CA LEU A 42 10.36 -0.21 -13.21
C LEU A 42 9.47 -1.17 -14.00
N LYS A 43 9.60 -1.22 -15.33
CA LYS A 43 8.84 -2.14 -16.19
C LYS A 43 9.09 -3.60 -15.84
N LYS A 44 10.34 -4.00 -15.60
CA LYS A 44 10.69 -5.35 -15.16
C LYS A 44 10.18 -5.66 -13.75
N ALA A 45 10.26 -4.69 -12.84
CA ALA A 45 9.72 -4.81 -11.50
C ALA A 45 8.18 -5.00 -11.52
N ASN A 46 7.45 -4.23 -12.33
CA ASN A 46 6.01 -4.39 -12.55
C ASN A 46 5.69 -5.79 -13.08
N ALA A 47 6.42 -6.24 -14.10
CA ALA A 47 6.25 -7.57 -14.68
C ALA A 47 6.50 -8.68 -13.66
N TYR A 48 7.48 -8.50 -12.76
CA TYR A 48 7.73 -9.45 -11.68
C TYR A 48 6.55 -9.56 -10.73
N VAL A 49 6.04 -8.43 -10.21
CA VAL A 49 4.88 -8.45 -9.30
C VAL A 49 3.67 -9.08 -9.99
N ALA A 50 3.34 -8.64 -11.20
CA ALA A 50 2.25 -9.20 -12.01
C ALA A 50 2.43 -10.70 -12.31
N SER A 51 3.66 -11.19 -12.46
CA SER A 51 3.93 -12.61 -12.67
C SER A 51 3.57 -13.48 -11.46
N ILE A 52 3.54 -12.90 -10.26
CA ILE A 52 3.25 -13.59 -8.99
C ILE A 52 1.78 -13.43 -8.60
N THR A 53 1.25 -12.22 -8.75
CA THR A 53 -0.12 -11.87 -8.34
C THR A 53 -1.13 -12.13 -9.46
N GLY A 54 -0.70 -12.25 -10.71
CA GLY A 54 -1.58 -12.26 -11.87
C GLY A 54 -1.85 -10.84 -12.40
N GLU A 55 -1.93 -10.72 -13.72
CA GLU A 55 -2.06 -9.45 -14.43
C GLU A 55 -3.29 -8.65 -14.01
N GLU A 56 -4.45 -9.29 -13.91
CA GLU A 56 -5.71 -8.63 -13.54
C GLU A 56 -5.66 -8.12 -12.11
N PHE A 57 -5.17 -8.93 -11.17
CA PHE A 57 -5.03 -8.55 -9.77
C PHE A 57 -4.06 -7.38 -9.61
N PHE A 58 -2.89 -7.46 -10.27
CA PHE A 58 -1.90 -6.39 -10.26
C PHE A 58 -2.50 -5.06 -10.73
N LYS A 59 -3.12 -5.05 -11.93
CA LYS A 59 -3.72 -3.83 -12.49
C LYS A 59 -4.83 -3.26 -11.63
N LYS A 60 -5.60 -4.12 -10.96
CA LYS A 60 -6.75 -3.71 -10.16
C LYS A 60 -6.35 -3.16 -8.79
N TYR A 61 -5.34 -3.73 -8.15
CA TYR A 61 -5.10 -3.50 -6.71
C TYR A 61 -3.68 -3.07 -6.33
N ILE A 62 -2.72 -3.11 -7.24
CA ILE A 62 -1.32 -2.83 -6.92
C ILE A 62 -0.81 -1.64 -7.74
N THR A 63 -0.29 -0.63 -7.05
CA THR A 63 0.27 0.57 -7.68
C THR A 63 1.69 0.85 -7.19
N PRO A 64 2.62 1.27 -8.08
CA PRO A 64 3.94 1.73 -7.65
C PRO A 64 3.83 2.87 -6.62
N ASN A 65 4.64 2.80 -5.57
CA ASN A 65 4.72 3.83 -4.53
C ASN A 65 6.06 4.59 -4.64
N PHE A 66 6.11 5.56 -5.55
CA PHE A 66 7.35 6.28 -5.90
C PHE A 66 7.99 7.01 -4.71
N SER A 67 7.21 7.54 -3.77
CA SER A 67 7.74 8.23 -2.59
C SER A 67 8.43 7.30 -1.58
N LYS A 68 8.20 5.98 -1.69
CA LYS A 68 8.87 4.96 -0.89
C LYS A 68 9.97 4.21 -1.64
N MET A 69 10.10 4.41 -2.95
CA MET A 69 11.19 3.82 -3.73
C MET A 69 12.50 4.51 -3.41
N LYS A 70 13.59 3.75 -3.37
CA LYS A 70 14.92 4.27 -3.09
C LYS A 70 15.95 3.67 -4.02
N HIS A 71 16.91 4.49 -4.43
CA HIS A 71 18.14 3.99 -5.03
C HIS A 71 19.17 3.83 -3.92
N ASN A 72 19.57 2.59 -3.66
CA ASN A 72 20.59 2.20 -2.70
C ASN A 72 21.68 1.47 -3.47
N PRO A 73 22.66 2.18 -4.08
CA PRO A 73 23.65 1.57 -4.94
C PRO A 73 24.26 0.29 -4.34
N PRO A 74 24.34 -0.82 -5.10
CA PRO A 74 24.11 -0.94 -6.54
C PRO A 74 22.67 -1.30 -6.96
N TYR A 75 21.67 -1.19 -6.08
CA TYR A 75 20.31 -1.69 -6.30
C TYR A 75 19.22 -0.65 -6.02
N TYR A 76 17.98 -0.99 -6.40
CA TYR A 76 16.78 -0.20 -6.11
C TYR A 76 15.90 -0.95 -5.11
N GLU A 77 15.47 -0.28 -4.04
CA GLU A 77 14.37 -0.73 -3.18
C GLU A 77 13.06 -0.33 -3.88
N MET A 78 12.34 -1.34 -4.36
CA MET A 78 11.04 -1.18 -5.01
C MET A 78 9.94 -1.22 -3.95
N ALA A 79 9.01 -0.28 -4.04
CA ALA A 79 7.86 -0.20 -3.15
C ALA A 79 6.56 -0.08 -3.96
N TYR A 80 5.54 -0.87 -3.59
CA TYR A 80 4.20 -0.78 -4.16
C TYR A 80 3.17 -0.74 -3.04
N THR A 81 2.02 -0.13 -3.32
CA THR A 81 0.85 -0.18 -2.45
C THR A 81 -0.09 -1.24 -2.97
N LEU A 82 -0.46 -2.21 -2.12
CA LEU A 82 -1.58 -3.12 -2.34
C LEU A 82 -2.79 -2.55 -1.61
N TYR A 83 -3.83 -2.20 -2.36
CA TYR A 83 -5.08 -1.64 -1.84
C TYR A 83 -6.30 -2.22 -2.55
N MET A 84 -7.32 -2.64 -1.78
CA MET A 84 -8.59 -3.16 -2.31
C MET A 84 -9.74 -2.29 -1.81
N PRO A 85 -10.38 -1.46 -2.66
CA PRO A 85 -11.47 -0.57 -2.24
C PRO A 85 -12.64 -1.30 -1.56
N GLU A 86 -12.97 -2.49 -2.05
CA GLU A 86 -14.04 -3.33 -1.51
C GLU A 86 -13.67 -4.07 -0.21
N LYS A 87 -12.38 -4.10 0.15
CA LYS A 87 -11.85 -4.69 1.37
C LYS A 87 -10.87 -3.69 2.00
N PRO A 88 -11.35 -2.58 2.60
CA PRO A 88 -10.51 -1.45 2.98
C PRO A 88 -9.45 -1.78 4.06
N TYR A 89 -9.60 -2.90 4.77
CA TYR A 89 -8.57 -3.44 5.66
C TYR A 89 -7.31 -3.93 4.91
N VAL A 90 -7.43 -4.19 3.61
CA VAL A 90 -6.30 -4.47 2.72
C VAL A 90 -5.69 -3.15 2.28
N ASN A 91 -4.72 -2.67 3.04
CA ASN A 91 -3.86 -1.56 2.69
C ASN A 91 -2.44 -1.85 3.20
N SER A 92 -1.57 -2.29 2.30
CA SER A 92 -0.25 -2.76 2.68
C SER A 92 0.82 -2.36 1.67
N THR A 93 2.07 -2.39 2.12
CA THR A 93 3.22 -2.09 1.27
C THR A 93 3.90 -3.38 0.85
N ILE A 94 4.05 -3.57 -0.46
CA ILE A 94 4.94 -4.55 -1.07
C ILE A 94 6.33 -3.95 -1.13
N LYS A 95 7.35 -4.70 -0.73
CA LYS A 95 8.75 -4.29 -0.88
C LYS A 95 9.64 -5.41 -1.38
N PHE A 96 10.56 -5.09 -2.26
CA PHE A 96 11.60 -5.99 -2.75
C PHE A 96 12.73 -5.19 -3.40
N PHE A 97 13.81 -5.88 -3.77
CA PHE A 97 15.00 -5.26 -4.34
C PHE A 97 15.25 -5.73 -5.77
N VAL A 98 15.71 -4.82 -6.63
CA VAL A 98 16.14 -5.13 -8.00
C VAL A 98 17.52 -4.53 -8.28
N ASP A 99 18.30 -5.21 -9.10
CA ASP A 99 19.59 -4.68 -9.57
C ASP A 99 19.40 -3.54 -10.61
N SER A 100 20.51 -2.97 -11.07
CA SER A 100 20.51 -1.92 -12.10
C SER A 100 19.93 -2.34 -13.46
N ALA A 101 19.83 -3.65 -13.72
CA ALA A 101 19.22 -4.21 -14.91
C ALA A 101 17.74 -4.60 -14.69
N GLY A 102 17.19 -4.39 -13.49
CA GLY A 102 15.82 -4.72 -13.11
C GLY A 102 15.58 -6.20 -12.79
N ASN A 103 16.63 -6.98 -12.51
CA ASN A 103 16.48 -8.35 -12.02
C ASN A 103 16.24 -8.36 -10.51
N VAL A 104 15.30 -9.20 -10.06
CA VAL A 104 14.98 -9.31 -8.63
C VAL A 104 16.11 -9.98 -7.86
N MET A 105 16.52 -9.35 -6.76
CA MET A 105 17.53 -9.85 -5.84
C MET A 105 16.90 -10.82 -4.85
N LYS A 106 16.90 -12.12 -5.18
CA LYS A 106 16.25 -13.17 -4.38
C LYS A 106 16.89 -13.44 -3.02
N ASN A 107 18.12 -12.98 -2.81
CA ASN A 107 18.85 -13.09 -1.56
C ASN A 107 18.54 -11.95 -0.58
N LEU A 108 17.71 -10.98 -0.98
CA LEU A 108 17.19 -9.91 -0.14
C LEU A 108 15.71 -10.13 0.14
N ASP A 109 15.22 -9.49 1.19
CA ASP A 109 13.84 -9.66 1.64
C ASP A 109 12.82 -9.23 0.57
N ILE A 110 11.81 -10.07 0.39
CA ILE A 110 10.63 -9.82 -0.44
C ILE A 110 9.42 -9.91 0.47
N THR A 111 8.70 -8.81 0.62
CA THR A 111 7.58 -8.69 1.57
C THR A 111 6.31 -8.20 0.88
N GLY A 112 5.18 -8.69 1.36
CA GLY A 112 3.85 -8.21 0.95
C GLY A 112 3.37 -8.65 -0.43
N ILE A 113 4.11 -9.45 -1.22
CA ILE A 113 3.64 -9.88 -2.55
C ILE A 113 2.77 -11.14 -2.41
N PRO A 114 1.43 -11.07 -2.55
CA PRO A 114 0.60 -12.25 -2.40
C PRO A 114 0.67 -13.13 -3.66
N ARG A 115 0.71 -14.45 -3.50
CA ARG A 115 0.93 -15.41 -4.59
C ARG A 115 -0.37 -15.82 -5.30
N CYS A 116 -1.18 -14.86 -5.74
CA CYS A 116 -2.52 -15.16 -6.28
C CYS A 116 -2.49 -16.03 -7.55
N LYS A 117 -1.46 -15.90 -8.41
CA LYS A 117 -1.42 -16.63 -9.68
C LYS A 117 -1.34 -18.14 -9.48
N ASN A 118 -0.48 -18.58 -8.56
CA ASN A 118 -0.24 -20.00 -8.29
C ASN A 118 -1.15 -20.55 -7.19
N ARG A 119 -1.80 -19.67 -6.43
CA ARG A 119 -2.77 -19.99 -5.38
C ARG A 119 -3.94 -19.00 -5.51
N PRO A 120 -4.94 -19.29 -6.35
CA PRO A 120 -6.06 -18.36 -6.60
C PRO A 120 -6.79 -17.96 -5.31
N SER A 121 -6.92 -18.87 -4.35
CA SER A 121 -7.48 -18.58 -3.03
C SER A 121 -6.60 -17.63 -2.20
N GLY A 122 -5.31 -17.54 -2.48
CA GLY A 122 -4.31 -16.74 -1.76
C GLY A 122 -4.54 -15.23 -1.75
N CYS A 123 -5.53 -14.76 -2.52
CA CYS A 123 -5.95 -13.36 -2.61
C CYS A 123 -7.47 -13.18 -2.53
N ASP A 124 -8.22 -14.26 -2.28
CA ASP A 124 -9.65 -14.24 -2.04
C ASP A 124 -9.92 -14.24 -0.53
N TRP A 125 -9.56 -13.13 0.13
CA TRP A 125 -9.71 -12.96 1.58
C TRP A 125 -11.18 -12.74 1.95
N LYS A 126 -11.82 -13.76 2.54
CA LYS A 126 -13.26 -13.74 2.84
C LYS A 126 -13.55 -13.27 4.26
N ILE A 127 -12.60 -13.45 5.17
CA ILE A 127 -12.74 -13.09 6.57
C ILE A 127 -12.41 -11.61 6.71
N ASP A 128 -13.39 -10.84 7.17
CA ASP A 128 -13.19 -9.45 7.55
C ASP A 128 -12.73 -9.32 9.01
N ARG A 129 -12.64 -8.08 9.50
CA ARG A 129 -12.14 -7.80 10.85
C ARG A 129 -13.10 -8.36 11.91
N GLU A 130 -14.40 -8.17 11.70
CA GLU A 130 -15.45 -8.58 12.62
C GLU A 130 -15.51 -10.10 12.73
N ASP A 131 -15.38 -10.82 11.63
CA ASP A 131 -15.33 -12.27 11.61
C ASP A 131 -14.05 -12.82 12.25
N ALA A 132 -12.89 -12.18 12.03
CA ALA A 132 -11.65 -12.54 12.72
C ALA A 132 -11.79 -12.39 14.24
N VAL A 133 -12.46 -11.34 14.72
CA VAL A 133 -12.74 -11.14 16.15
C VAL A 133 -13.67 -12.24 16.68
N LYS A 134 -14.76 -12.57 15.98
CA LYS A 134 -15.66 -13.67 16.39
C LYS A 134 -14.93 -15.00 16.48
N ILE A 135 -14.06 -15.30 15.52
CA ILE A 135 -13.24 -16.51 15.54
C ILE A 135 -12.35 -16.51 16.78
N ALA A 136 -11.67 -15.41 17.09
CA ALA A 136 -10.84 -15.33 18.29
C ALA A 136 -11.63 -15.53 19.60
N GLU A 137 -12.85 -14.98 19.69
CA GLU A 137 -13.74 -15.21 20.83
C GLU A 137 -14.15 -16.68 20.95
N GLN A 138 -14.53 -17.31 19.84
CA GLN A 138 -14.91 -18.73 19.79
C GLN A 138 -13.77 -19.67 20.18
N TYR A 139 -12.55 -19.34 19.79
CA TYR A 139 -11.34 -20.09 20.14
C TYR A 139 -10.78 -19.75 21.52
N GLY A 140 -11.46 -18.88 22.27
CA GLY A 140 -11.11 -18.58 23.65
C GLY A 140 -9.85 -17.74 23.81
N LEU A 141 -9.55 -16.85 22.85
CA LEU A 141 -8.51 -15.84 23.06
C LEU A 141 -8.86 -15.04 24.32
N GLU A 142 -7.91 -14.91 25.23
CA GLU A 142 -8.14 -14.23 26.50
C GLU A 142 -8.34 -12.72 26.27
N LYS A 143 -9.29 -12.10 26.98
CA LYS A 143 -9.46 -10.64 26.95
C LYS A 143 -8.31 -9.96 27.68
N GLY A 144 -7.73 -8.97 27.03
CA GLY A 144 -6.63 -8.20 27.60
C GLY A 144 -7.10 -7.16 28.62
N ILE A 145 -6.13 -6.49 29.25
CA ILE A 145 -6.35 -5.26 30.02
C ILE A 145 -6.78 -4.07 29.15
N LYS A 146 -6.73 -4.24 27.82
CA LYS A 146 -7.16 -3.33 26.76
C LYS A 146 -7.88 -4.14 25.68
N ASP A 147 -8.62 -3.44 24.83
CA ASP A 147 -9.21 -4.03 23.63
C ASP A 147 -8.14 -4.72 22.78
N TRP A 148 -8.53 -5.82 22.13
CA TRP A 148 -7.64 -6.53 21.23
C TRP A 148 -7.18 -5.62 20.09
N GLN A 149 -5.88 -5.66 19.81
CA GLN A 149 -5.34 -5.05 18.61
C GLN A 149 -5.50 -6.06 17.48
N VAL A 150 -6.25 -5.66 16.44
CA VAL A 150 -6.59 -6.53 15.31
C VAL A 150 -6.01 -5.90 14.05
N GLY A 151 -5.14 -6.62 13.35
CA GLY A 151 -4.49 -6.14 12.13
C GLY A 151 -4.47 -7.17 11.03
N PHE A 152 -4.72 -6.72 9.79
CA PHE A 152 -4.48 -7.51 8.59
C PHE A 152 -3.04 -7.24 8.11
N ILE A 153 -2.14 -8.19 8.33
CA ILE A 153 -0.69 -7.97 8.15
C ILE A 153 -0.03 -9.07 7.33
N TRP A 154 1.11 -8.75 6.72
CA TRP A 154 1.96 -9.75 6.07
C TRP A 154 2.73 -10.54 7.13
N ASN A 155 2.57 -11.86 7.15
CA ASN A 155 3.37 -12.76 7.97
C ASN A 155 4.60 -13.22 7.16
N PRO A 156 5.84 -12.79 7.50
CA PRO A 156 7.02 -13.11 6.72
C PRO A 156 7.43 -14.58 6.80
N GLU A 157 7.18 -15.24 7.93
CA GLU A 157 7.50 -16.66 8.13
C GLU A 157 6.67 -17.57 7.21
N ARG A 158 5.40 -17.20 7.00
CA ARG A 158 4.45 -17.98 6.19
C ARG A 158 4.35 -17.48 4.74
N GLY A 159 4.80 -16.26 4.47
CA GLY A 159 4.71 -15.63 3.16
C GLY A 159 3.26 -15.42 2.68
N ILE A 160 2.35 -15.09 3.61
CA ILE A 160 0.93 -14.82 3.36
C ILE A 160 0.44 -13.67 4.23
N TYR A 161 -0.68 -13.05 3.85
CA TYR A 161 -1.40 -12.15 4.75
C TYR A 161 -2.20 -12.95 5.78
N VAL A 162 -2.30 -12.39 6.99
CA VAL A 162 -3.01 -12.98 8.12
C VAL A 162 -3.79 -11.92 8.87
N TRP A 163 -4.86 -12.35 9.55
CA TRP A 163 -5.38 -11.59 10.68
C TRP A 163 -4.52 -11.89 11.91
N HIS A 164 -3.92 -10.86 12.49
CA HIS A 164 -3.16 -10.93 13.72
C HIS A 164 -3.93 -10.23 14.82
N ILE A 165 -4.27 -10.97 15.87
CA ILE A 165 -5.03 -10.48 17.03
C ILE A 165 -4.14 -10.58 18.25
N LEU A 166 -3.86 -9.44 18.86
CA LEU A 166 -3.02 -9.30 20.05
C LEU A 166 -3.88 -8.95 21.26
N SER A 167 -3.75 -9.77 22.30
CA SER A 167 -4.31 -9.53 23.62
C SER A 167 -3.18 -9.19 24.60
N THR A 168 -3.22 -7.99 25.17
CA THR A 168 -2.27 -7.56 26.20
C THR A 168 -2.80 -7.92 27.57
N LEU A 169 -2.12 -8.83 28.28
CA LEU A 169 -2.52 -9.26 29.63
C LEU A 169 -1.82 -8.43 30.71
N LYS A 170 -0.59 -7.97 30.44
CA LYS A 170 0.18 -7.14 31.36
C LYS A 170 0.98 -6.10 30.58
N GLU A 171 1.02 -4.88 31.12
CA GLU A 171 1.79 -3.77 30.59
C GLU A 171 2.32 -2.92 31.75
N MET A 172 3.59 -2.54 31.66
CA MET A 172 4.28 -1.72 32.64
C MET A 172 5.21 -0.76 31.93
N LYS A 173 5.18 0.52 32.33
CA LYS A 173 6.14 1.53 31.91
C LYS A 173 6.92 1.98 33.14
N GLY A 174 8.23 1.75 33.15
CA GLY A 174 9.10 2.12 34.27
C GLY A 174 10.43 2.70 33.79
N GLU A 175 11.37 2.88 34.73
CA GLU A 175 12.71 3.43 34.45
C GLU A 175 13.49 2.60 33.41
N PHE A 176 13.22 1.30 33.33
CA PHE A 176 13.86 0.38 32.37
C PHE A 176 13.12 0.25 31.03
N GLY A 177 12.21 1.18 30.72
CA GLY A 177 11.44 1.18 29.49
C GLY A 177 10.09 0.48 29.61
N TYR A 178 9.59 0.03 28.46
CA TYR A 178 8.28 -0.57 28.32
C TYR A 178 8.37 -2.10 28.40
N ARG A 179 7.57 -2.71 29.27
CA ARG A 179 7.46 -4.15 29.42
C ARG A 179 6.02 -4.59 29.25
N GLY A 180 5.81 -5.70 28.58
CA GLY A 180 4.47 -6.26 28.42
C GLY A 180 4.48 -7.73 28.08
N ASN A 181 3.35 -8.38 28.30
CA ASN A 181 3.10 -9.73 27.80
C ASN A 181 1.62 -9.94 27.54
N GLY A 182 1.33 -11.00 26.82
CA GLY A 182 -0.03 -11.48 26.63
C GLY A 182 -0.12 -12.62 25.64
N LYS A 183 -1.27 -12.73 24.98
CA LYS A 183 -1.56 -13.77 24.00
C LYS A 183 -1.71 -13.18 22.61
N GLU A 184 -1.39 -13.97 21.61
CA GLU A 184 -1.67 -13.65 20.21
C GLU A 184 -2.36 -14.82 19.51
N MET A 185 -3.17 -14.48 18.51
CA MET A 185 -3.78 -15.43 17.60
C MET A 185 -3.53 -14.99 16.16
N ILE A 186 -3.17 -15.95 15.31
CA ILE A 186 -2.97 -15.75 13.88
C ILE A 186 -4.05 -16.54 13.15
N ILE A 187 -4.83 -15.87 12.31
CA ILE A 187 -5.98 -16.45 11.60
C ILE A 187 -5.78 -16.30 10.10
N ASP A 188 -6.10 -17.36 9.35
CA ASP A 188 -6.09 -17.35 7.89
C ASP A 188 -7.29 -16.52 7.37
N PRO A 189 -7.05 -15.46 6.58
CA PRO A 189 -8.09 -14.59 6.08
C PRO A 189 -8.96 -15.21 4.97
N ILE A 190 -8.63 -16.39 4.47
CA ILE A 190 -9.36 -17.07 3.39
C ILE A 190 -10.50 -17.92 3.96
N ASN A 191 -10.22 -18.70 4.99
CA ASN A 191 -11.14 -19.71 5.54
C ASN A 191 -11.40 -19.57 7.05
N GLY A 192 -10.66 -18.71 7.75
CA GLY A 192 -10.83 -18.49 9.18
C GLY A 192 -10.07 -19.50 10.06
N ASP A 193 -9.19 -20.33 9.49
CA ASP A 193 -8.41 -21.29 10.26
C ASP A 193 -7.47 -20.57 11.24
N VAL A 194 -7.45 -21.02 12.49
CA VAL A 194 -6.46 -20.55 13.47
C VAL A 194 -5.12 -21.20 13.18
N LEU A 195 -4.19 -20.40 12.65
CA LEU A 195 -2.85 -20.81 12.23
C LEU A 195 -1.86 -20.89 13.39
N ALA A 196 -2.06 -20.09 14.44
CA ALA A 196 -1.26 -20.08 15.66
C ALA A 196 -2.02 -19.45 16.84
N TYR A 197 -1.67 -19.91 18.05
CA TYR A 197 -2.06 -19.32 19.33
C TYR A 197 -0.82 -19.33 20.22
N ASN A 198 -0.26 -18.16 20.53
CA ASN A 198 1.02 -18.06 21.23
C ASN A 198 0.97 -17.09 22.41
N ASP A 199 1.96 -17.22 23.28
CA ASP A 199 2.35 -16.16 24.21
C ASP A 199 3.31 -15.18 23.52
N TRP A 200 3.14 -13.88 23.78
CA TRP A 200 4.12 -12.86 23.40
C TRP A 200 4.66 -12.14 24.64
N TYR A 201 5.90 -11.65 24.53
CA TYR A 201 6.58 -10.97 25.62
C TYR A 201 7.49 -9.86 25.08
N LEU A 202 7.47 -8.68 25.71
CA LEU A 202 8.37 -7.56 25.48
C LEU A 202 9.12 -7.21 26.79
N ARG A 203 10.47 -7.27 26.76
CA ARG A 203 11.38 -7.07 27.92
C ARG A 203 11.98 -5.68 27.99
#